data_AF-X2FCL6-F1
#
_entry.id   AF-X2FCL6-F1
#
_cell.length_a   1.000
_cell.length_b   1.000
_cell.length_c   1.000
_cell.angle_alpha   90.00
_cell.angle_beta   90.00
_cell.angle_gamma   90.00
#
_symmetry.space_group_name_H-M   'P 1'
#
loop_
_entity.id
_entity.type
_entity.pdbx_description
1 polymer ?
#
loop_
_entity_poly.entity_id
_entity_poly.type
_entity_poly.pdbx_seq_one_letter_code
_entity_poly.pdbx_strand_id
1 'polypeptide(L)'
;TVLTMGPPSAEESLRKALAYGADRAVLLTDRCFAGSDTLATTYALATAIRKIGKDYRPTNLIFTGKQTIDGDTAQVGPGIAKRMGVVQLTYVAKIRSLDLAAQTIEVERRCEGGVQVLQTKLPCLITMLEATNQIRRGAMADALRAARAQIVKWSAQQAGVEDTSNCGLKGSPTVVKRVFAPSARAERAALV
;
A
#
# COMPACT_ATOMS: atom_id res chain seq x y z
N THR A 1 -2.26 6.29 10.02
CA THR A 1 -2.37 4.82 10.19
C THR A 1 -1.63 4.12 9.08
N VAL A 2 -0.86 3.08 9.40
CA VAL A 2 -0.25 2.15 8.42
C VAL A 2 -0.97 0.80 8.49
N LEU A 3 -1.20 0.20 7.33
CA LEU A 3 -1.91 -1.07 7.16
C LEU A 3 -1.05 -2.00 6.30
N THR A 4 -0.92 -3.25 6.72
CA THR A 4 -0.35 -4.31 5.87
C THR A 4 -1.24 -5.53 5.94
N MET A 5 -1.34 -6.26 4.82
CA MET A 5 -1.90 -7.60 4.78
C MET A 5 -0.74 -8.60 4.65
N GLY A 6 -0.71 -9.62 5.48
CA GLY A 6 0.38 -10.60 5.42
C GLY A 6 0.45 -11.53 6.62
N PRO A 7 1.47 -12.40 6.66
CA PRO A 7 1.70 -13.30 7.79
C PRO A 7 2.11 -12.53 9.06
N PRO A 8 2.11 -13.17 10.23
CA PRO A 8 2.52 -12.55 11.49
C PRO A 8 3.91 -11.89 11.46
N SER A 9 4.85 -12.37 10.63
CA SER A 9 6.17 -11.77 10.46
C SER A 9 6.13 -10.35 9.85
N ALA A 10 5.06 -9.99 9.14
CA ALA A 10 4.88 -8.63 8.60
C ALA A 10 4.68 -7.57 9.71
N GLU A 11 4.49 -7.99 10.96
CA GLU A 11 4.45 -7.13 12.14
C GLU A 11 5.75 -6.30 12.28
N GLU A 12 6.91 -6.85 11.91
CA GLU A 12 8.20 -6.15 11.98
C GLU A 12 8.22 -4.89 11.09
N SER A 13 7.72 -5.00 9.86
CA SER A 13 7.61 -3.88 8.93
C SER A 13 6.70 -2.77 9.47
N LEU A 14 5.62 -3.13 10.16
CA LEU A 14 4.73 -2.16 10.82
C LEU A 14 5.43 -1.46 11.99
N ARG A 15 6.21 -2.18 12.81
CA ARG A 15 7.01 -1.55 13.89
C ARG A 15 8.02 -0.56 13.33
N LYS A 16 8.67 -0.89 12.22
CA LYS A 16 9.57 0.04 11.52
C LYS A 16 8.83 1.29 11.05
N ALA A 17 7.65 1.15 10.47
CA ALA A 17 6.82 2.30 10.07
C ALA A 17 6.37 3.17 11.25
N LEU A 18 6.05 2.56 12.40
CA LEU A 18 5.77 3.29 13.64
C LEU A 18 7.01 4.08 14.11
N ALA A 19 8.20 3.50 14.01
CA ALA A 19 9.45 4.19 14.36
C ALA A 19 9.72 5.41 13.44
N TYR A 20 9.20 5.40 12.22
CA TYR A 20 9.21 6.57 11.32
C TYR A 20 8.11 7.59 11.59
N GLY A 21 7.30 7.42 12.64
CA GLY A 21 6.29 8.41 13.05
C GLY A 21 4.86 8.09 12.68
N ALA A 22 4.56 6.88 12.21
CA ALA A 22 3.16 6.48 12.10
C ALA A 22 2.50 6.42 13.50
N ASP A 23 1.23 6.83 13.58
CA ASP A 23 0.48 6.86 14.85
C ASP A 23 -0.03 5.48 15.25
N ARG A 24 -0.50 4.70 14.26
CA ARG A 24 -1.20 3.43 14.45
C ARG A 24 -0.81 2.46 13.35
N ALA A 25 -0.70 1.18 13.71
CA ALA A 25 -0.46 0.09 12.78
C ALA A 25 -1.55 -0.97 12.87
N VAL A 26 -1.98 -1.45 11.71
CA VAL A 26 -2.96 -2.53 11.55
C VAL A 26 -2.32 -3.65 10.71
N LEU A 27 -2.32 -4.86 11.25
CA LEU A 27 -1.96 -6.09 10.55
C LEU A 27 -3.23 -6.86 10.21
N LEU A 28 -3.53 -6.94 8.92
CA LEU A 28 -4.57 -7.81 8.39
C LEU A 28 -3.98 -9.20 8.17
N THR A 29 -4.32 -10.15 9.04
CA THR A 29 -3.71 -11.48 9.07
C THR A 29 -4.78 -12.54 9.29
N ASP A 30 -4.95 -13.41 8.29
CA ASP A 30 -5.87 -14.54 8.33
C ASP A 30 -5.40 -15.59 7.30
N ARG A 31 -5.67 -16.87 7.57
CA ARG A 31 -5.36 -17.95 6.63
C ARG A 31 -6.16 -17.82 5.34
N CYS A 32 -7.35 -17.23 5.38
CA CYS A 32 -8.15 -17.04 4.17
C CYS A 32 -7.54 -16.06 3.16
N PHE A 33 -6.54 -15.27 3.55
CA PHE A 33 -5.82 -14.37 2.64
C PHE A 33 -4.64 -15.06 1.92
N ALA A 34 -4.29 -16.29 2.30
CA ALA A 34 -3.15 -16.99 1.72
C ALA A 34 -3.32 -17.21 0.20
N GLY A 35 -2.25 -16.94 -0.55
CA GLY A 35 -2.23 -17.10 -2.01
C GLY A 35 -3.09 -16.08 -2.77
N SER A 36 -3.44 -14.95 -2.15
CA SER A 36 -4.18 -13.88 -2.83
C SER A 36 -3.38 -13.29 -3.98
N ASP A 37 -4.01 -13.15 -5.14
CA ASP A 37 -3.53 -12.29 -6.22
C ASP A 37 -3.89 -10.81 -5.96
N THR A 38 -3.69 -9.95 -6.96
CA THR A 38 -3.94 -8.51 -6.84
C THR A 38 -5.43 -8.18 -6.66
N LEU A 39 -6.35 -8.95 -7.26
CA LEU A 39 -7.78 -8.71 -7.12
C LEU A 39 -8.26 -9.07 -5.72
N ALA A 40 -7.87 -10.24 -5.20
CA ALA A 40 -8.20 -10.68 -3.84
C ALA A 40 -7.53 -9.77 -2.78
N THR A 41 -6.27 -9.39 -3.01
CA THR A 41 -5.53 -8.49 -2.12
C THR A 41 -6.19 -7.12 -2.01
N THR A 42 -6.58 -6.53 -3.15
CA THR A 42 -7.24 -5.21 -3.15
C THR A 42 -8.61 -5.25 -2.48
N TYR A 43 -9.34 -6.36 -2.57
CA TYR A 43 -10.61 -6.54 -1.86
C TYR A 43 -10.41 -6.49 -0.35
N ALA A 44 -9.50 -7.31 0.17
CA ALA A 44 -9.20 -7.39 1.60
C ALA A 44 -8.69 -6.03 2.15
N LEU A 45 -7.75 -5.39 1.45
CA LEU A 45 -7.21 -4.08 1.85
C LEU A 45 -8.26 -2.97 1.79
N ALA A 46 -9.06 -2.88 0.73
CA ALA A 46 -10.11 -1.86 0.64
C ALA A 46 -11.16 -2.00 1.76
N THR A 47 -11.53 -3.24 2.12
CA THR A 47 -12.43 -3.52 3.23
C THR A 47 -11.83 -3.06 4.57
N ALA A 48 -10.56 -3.39 4.83
CA ALA A 48 -9.87 -2.90 6.01
C ALA A 48 -9.73 -1.36 6.04
N ILE A 49 -9.46 -0.71 4.90
CA ILE A 49 -9.39 0.75 4.80
C ILE A 49 -10.74 1.41 5.11
N ARG A 50 -11.85 0.84 4.63
CA ARG A 50 -13.20 1.31 5.00
C ARG A 50 -13.44 1.20 6.50
N LYS A 51 -13.05 0.08 7.11
CA LYS A 51 -13.17 -0.09 8.56
C LYS A 51 -12.33 0.92 9.34
N ILE A 52 -11.07 1.14 8.94
CA ILE A 52 -10.21 2.20 9.51
C ILE A 52 -10.90 3.57 9.44
N GLY A 53 -11.53 3.86 8.29
CA GLY A 53 -12.28 5.10 8.06
C GLY A 53 -13.46 5.30 9.01
N LYS A 54 -14.15 4.21 9.35
CA LYS A 54 -15.31 4.19 10.26
C LYS A 54 -14.89 4.21 11.74
N ASP A 55 -13.93 3.38 12.13
CA ASP A 55 -13.57 3.15 13.52
C ASP A 55 -12.65 4.24 14.10
N TYR A 56 -11.84 4.88 13.25
CA TYR A 56 -10.80 5.80 13.71
C TYR A 56 -11.04 7.22 13.25
N ARG A 57 -10.86 7.49 11.95
CA ARG A 57 -11.06 8.81 11.33
C ARG A 57 -11.34 8.63 9.84
N PRO A 58 -12.13 9.53 9.21
CA PRO A 58 -12.36 9.50 7.77
C PRO A 58 -11.06 9.47 6.96
N THR A 59 -10.99 8.54 5.99
CA THR A 59 -9.82 8.34 5.15
C THR A 59 -9.87 9.28 3.94
N ASN A 60 -9.23 10.45 4.06
CA ASN A 60 -9.17 11.43 2.96
C ASN A 60 -8.02 11.19 1.98
N LEU A 61 -6.96 10.54 2.42
CA LEU A 61 -5.77 10.26 1.62
C LEU A 61 -5.28 8.84 1.87
N ILE A 62 -5.02 8.11 0.79
CA ILE A 62 -4.45 6.76 0.83
C ILE A 62 -3.11 6.78 0.09
N PHE A 63 -2.04 6.38 0.76
CA PHE A 63 -0.72 6.23 0.14
C PHE A 63 -0.37 4.77 -0.07
N THR A 64 0.18 4.50 -1.25
CA THR A 64 0.79 3.20 -1.61
C THR A 64 2.09 3.45 -2.35
N GLY A 65 2.96 2.44 -2.45
CA GLY A 65 4.09 2.48 -3.38
C GLY A 65 3.62 2.20 -4.82
N LYS A 66 4.43 2.58 -5.81
CA LYS A 66 4.19 2.31 -7.24
C LYS A 66 3.96 0.81 -7.49
N GLN A 67 4.88 -0.02 -7.00
CA GLN A 67 4.85 -1.47 -7.12
C GLN A 67 5.65 -2.11 -5.99
N THR A 68 5.44 -3.39 -5.76
CA THR A 68 6.27 -4.21 -4.88
C THR A 68 7.38 -4.87 -5.69
N ILE A 69 8.50 -5.18 -5.05
CA ILE A 69 9.68 -5.75 -5.74
C ILE A 69 9.60 -7.27 -5.94
N ASP A 70 8.65 -7.93 -5.28
CA ASP A 70 8.45 -9.38 -5.32
C ASP A 70 7.54 -9.80 -6.49
N GLY A 71 6.39 -9.15 -6.62
CA GLY A 71 5.39 -9.43 -7.66
C GLY A 71 5.40 -8.47 -8.84
N ASP A 72 5.96 -7.27 -8.68
CA ASP A 72 6.14 -6.25 -9.73
C ASP A 72 4.89 -5.90 -10.56
N THR A 73 3.70 -6.03 -9.97
CA THR A 73 2.44 -5.93 -10.73
C THR A 73 1.94 -4.51 -10.92
N ALA A 74 2.32 -3.57 -10.05
CA ALA A 74 1.81 -2.19 -10.00
C ALA A 74 0.28 -2.04 -9.92
N GLN A 75 -0.46 -3.09 -9.55
CA GLN A 75 -1.94 -3.14 -9.63
C GLN A 75 -2.66 -2.83 -8.32
N VAL A 76 -2.02 -3.05 -7.17
CA VAL A 76 -2.70 -2.99 -5.86
C VAL A 76 -3.18 -1.57 -5.53
N GLY A 77 -2.36 -0.53 -5.74
CA GLY A 77 -2.77 0.86 -5.52
C GLY A 77 -4.02 1.24 -6.36
N PRO A 78 -3.96 1.12 -7.70
CA PRO A 78 -5.12 1.36 -8.58
C PRO A 78 -6.36 0.53 -8.23
N GLY A 79 -6.16 -0.76 -7.88
CA GLY A 79 -7.25 -1.65 -7.50
C GLY A 79 -7.96 -1.21 -6.21
N ILE A 80 -7.20 -0.75 -5.21
CA ILE A 80 -7.78 -0.16 -3.99
C ILE A 80 -8.58 1.09 -4.35
N ALA A 81 -8.01 2.00 -5.18
CA ALA A 81 -8.69 3.25 -5.56
C ALA A 81 -10.04 2.97 -6.23
N LYS A 82 -10.08 2.01 -7.16
CA LYS A 82 -11.31 1.60 -7.85
C LYS A 82 -12.35 1.05 -6.87
N ARG A 83 -11.95 0.23 -5.90
CA ARG A 83 -12.85 -0.35 -4.88
C ARG A 83 -13.34 0.65 -3.85
N MET A 84 -12.57 1.73 -3.63
CA MET A 84 -12.94 2.83 -2.74
C MET A 84 -13.74 3.93 -3.44
N GLY A 85 -13.80 3.91 -4.78
CA GLY A 85 -14.47 4.95 -5.57
C GLY A 85 -13.76 6.31 -5.50
N VAL A 86 -12.43 6.33 -5.30
CA VAL A 86 -11.63 7.55 -5.14
C VAL A 86 -10.79 7.83 -6.38
N VAL A 87 -10.44 9.10 -6.60
CA VAL A 87 -9.50 9.50 -7.67
C VAL A 87 -8.14 8.86 -7.39
N GLN A 88 -7.49 8.35 -8.44
CA GLN A 88 -6.14 7.80 -8.35
C GLN A 88 -5.12 8.71 -9.01
N LEU A 89 -4.01 8.94 -8.30
CA LEU A 89 -2.83 9.64 -8.78
C LEU A 89 -1.67 8.65 -8.77
N THR A 90 -1.36 8.09 -9.94
CA THR A 90 -0.31 7.07 -10.08
C THR A 90 1.01 7.69 -10.52
N TYR A 91 2.13 7.02 -10.22
CA TYR A 91 3.48 7.47 -10.59
C TYR A 91 3.81 8.87 -10.07
N VAL A 92 3.34 9.20 -8.87
CA VAL A 92 3.58 10.50 -8.25
C VAL A 92 5.03 10.58 -7.81
N ALA A 93 5.72 11.60 -8.34
CA ALA A 93 7.10 11.91 -8.04
C ALA A 93 7.23 12.96 -6.93
N LYS A 94 6.25 13.87 -6.79
CA LYS A 94 6.31 14.92 -5.78
C LYS A 94 4.90 15.40 -5.43
N ILE A 95 4.66 15.71 -4.16
CA ILE A 95 3.49 16.45 -3.71
C ILE A 95 3.90 17.92 -3.64
N ARG A 96 3.26 18.79 -4.43
CA ARG A 96 3.58 20.22 -4.49
C ARG A 96 2.92 20.98 -3.37
N SER A 97 1.62 20.76 -3.19
CA SER A 97 0.80 21.46 -2.22
C SER A 97 -0.36 20.59 -1.76
N LEU A 98 -0.80 20.80 -0.53
CA LEU A 98 -1.96 20.18 0.08
C LEU A 98 -2.73 21.25 0.83
N ASP A 99 -3.93 21.57 0.38
CA ASP A 99 -4.85 22.48 1.05
C ASP A 99 -5.98 21.67 1.69
N LEU A 100 -5.97 21.59 3.02
CA LEU A 100 -6.98 20.86 3.79
C LEU A 100 -8.30 21.62 3.92
N ALA A 101 -8.30 22.95 3.79
CA ALA A 101 -9.51 23.77 3.87
C ALA A 101 -10.29 23.70 2.55
N ALA A 102 -9.59 23.84 1.42
CA ALA A 102 -10.19 23.67 0.10
C ALA A 102 -10.35 22.19 -0.32
N GLN A 103 -9.75 21.27 0.44
CA GLN A 103 -9.69 19.83 0.16
C GLN A 103 -9.08 19.52 -1.22
N THR A 104 -7.98 20.20 -1.55
CA THR A 104 -7.28 20.03 -2.83
C THR A 104 -5.84 19.58 -2.62
N ILE A 105 -5.33 18.84 -3.59
CA ILE A 105 -3.92 18.41 -3.63
C ILE A 105 -3.37 18.61 -5.04
N GLU A 106 -2.13 19.11 -5.11
CA GLU A 106 -1.38 19.26 -6.35
C GLU A 106 -0.15 18.34 -6.31
N VAL A 107 0.07 17.58 -7.38
CA VAL A 107 1.15 16.61 -7.49
C VAL A 107 1.86 16.69 -8.83
N GLU A 108 3.11 16.23 -8.85
CA GLU A 108 3.87 15.95 -10.05
C GLU A 108 3.83 14.46 -10.34
N ARG A 109 3.23 14.08 -11.47
CA ARG A 109 3.18 12.72 -11.98
C ARG A 109 4.22 12.54 -13.07
N ARG A 110 5.01 11.48 -12.99
CA ARG A 110 5.92 11.10 -14.07
C ARG A 110 5.14 10.39 -15.19
N CYS A 111 5.40 10.78 -16.43
CA CYS A 111 4.87 10.13 -17.62
C CYS A 111 5.98 9.90 -18.64
N GLU A 112 5.69 9.08 -19.65
CA GLU A 112 6.55 8.98 -20.83
C GLU A 112 6.60 10.37 -21.48
N GLY A 113 7.81 10.94 -21.61
CA GLY A 113 8.01 12.28 -22.14
C GLY A 113 8.09 13.43 -21.13
N GLY A 114 7.93 13.18 -19.81
CA GLY A 114 8.21 14.22 -18.81
C GLY A 114 7.42 14.12 -17.51
N VAL A 115 7.01 15.29 -17.00
CA VAL A 115 6.31 15.45 -15.73
C VAL A 115 5.01 16.23 -15.96
N GLN A 116 3.90 15.67 -15.49
CA GLN A 116 2.59 16.31 -15.50
C GLN A 116 2.29 16.88 -14.11
N VAL A 117 1.82 18.13 -14.06
CA VAL A 117 1.31 18.74 -12.83
C VAL A 117 -0.20 18.52 -12.79
N LEU A 118 -0.69 17.82 -11.78
CA LEU A 118 -2.09 17.44 -11.64
C LEU A 118 -2.65 18.01 -10.34
N GLN A 119 -3.86 18.56 -10.40
CA GLN A 119 -4.60 19.00 -9.21
C GLN A 119 -5.93 18.24 -9.12
N THR A 120 -6.27 17.76 -7.92
CA THR A 120 -7.55 17.06 -7.67
C THR A 120 -8.10 17.42 -6.29
N LYS A 121 -9.39 17.12 -6.09
CA LYS A 121 -10.03 17.14 -4.77
C LYS A 121 -9.77 15.85 -3.99
N LEU A 122 -9.84 15.93 -2.67
CA LEU A 122 -9.90 14.80 -1.76
C LEU A 122 -11.34 14.24 -1.72
N PRO A 123 -11.55 12.93 -1.46
CA PRO A 123 -10.54 11.91 -1.17
C PRO A 123 -9.85 11.36 -2.42
N CYS A 124 -8.56 11.03 -2.29
CA CYS A 124 -7.80 10.39 -3.37
C CYS A 124 -6.78 9.36 -2.87
N LEU A 125 -6.33 8.50 -3.78
CA LEU A 125 -5.27 7.53 -3.58
C LEU A 125 -4.04 7.92 -4.41
N ILE A 126 -2.87 7.83 -3.79
CA ILE A 126 -1.59 8.19 -4.39
C ILE A 126 -0.69 6.96 -4.43
N THR A 127 -0.10 6.68 -5.59
CA THR A 127 1.01 5.73 -5.73
C THR A 127 2.32 6.49 -5.89
N MET A 128 3.20 6.36 -4.90
CA MET A 128 4.48 7.07 -4.85
C MET A 128 5.57 6.31 -5.59
N LEU A 129 6.36 7.02 -6.41
CA LEU A 129 7.61 6.52 -6.97
C LEU A 129 8.68 6.38 -5.89
N GLU A 130 9.57 5.39 -6.04
CA GLU A 130 10.73 5.24 -5.18
C GLU A 130 11.70 6.43 -5.28
N ALA A 131 12.52 6.60 -4.24
CA ALA A 131 13.61 7.58 -4.19
C ALA A 131 13.22 9.04 -4.46
N THR A 132 11.95 9.39 -4.23
CA THR A 132 11.44 10.75 -4.46
C THR A 132 11.50 11.66 -3.25
N ASN A 133 11.64 11.07 -2.06
CA ASN A 133 11.77 11.78 -0.80
C ASN A 133 12.87 11.16 0.07
N GLN A 134 13.49 11.98 0.91
CA GLN A 134 14.35 11.49 1.98
C GLN A 134 13.47 11.11 3.17
N ILE A 135 13.50 9.83 3.55
CA ILE A 135 12.74 9.35 4.70
C ILE A 135 13.41 9.88 5.97
N ARG A 136 12.62 10.53 6.83
CA ARG A 136 13.10 11.02 8.13
C ARG A 136 13.69 9.86 8.94
N ARG A 137 14.76 10.11 9.68
CA ARG A 137 15.17 9.18 10.75
C ARG A 137 14.30 9.46 11.97
N GLY A 138 13.69 8.42 12.53
CA GLY A 138 12.92 8.55 13.78
C GLY A 138 13.83 8.91 14.95
N ALA A 139 13.27 9.59 15.96
CA ALA A 139 14.00 9.83 17.21
C ALA A 139 14.11 8.55 18.05
N MET A 140 15.01 8.52 19.03
CA MET A 140 15.10 7.39 19.97
C MET A 140 13.77 7.15 20.71
N ALA A 141 13.05 8.24 21.05
CA ALA A 141 11.70 8.16 21.60
C ALA A 141 10.71 7.47 20.64
N ASP A 142 10.79 7.71 19.33
CA ASP A 142 9.95 7.05 18.33
C ASP A 142 10.23 5.54 18.28
N ALA A 143 11.50 5.15 18.35
CA ALA A 143 11.90 3.75 18.37
C ALA A 143 11.38 3.02 19.61
N LEU A 144 11.50 3.63 20.80
CA LEU A 144 10.98 3.08 22.05
C LEU A 144 9.44 2.99 22.04
N ARG A 145 8.76 4.01 21.50
CA ARG A 145 7.31 4.01 21.30
C ARG A 145 6.90 2.87 20.37
N ALA A 146 7.58 2.70 19.25
CA ALA A 146 7.29 1.66 18.26
C ALA A 146 7.52 0.24 18.81
N ALA A 147 8.55 0.05 19.64
CA ALA A 147 8.82 -1.22 20.30
C ALA A 147 7.69 -1.62 21.28
N ARG A 148 7.12 -0.64 21.99
CA ARG A 148 6.02 -0.87 22.95
C ARG A 148 4.63 -0.80 22.33
N ALA A 149 4.50 -0.29 21.11
CA ALA A 149 3.23 -0.10 20.45
C ALA A 149 2.50 -1.44 20.25
N GLN A 150 1.21 -1.43 20.55
CA GLN A 150 0.32 -2.55 20.23
C GLN A 150 -0.08 -2.45 18.76
N ILE A 151 0.21 -3.51 18.02
CA ILE A 151 -0.19 -3.64 16.62
C ILE A 151 -1.56 -4.29 16.60
N VAL A 152 -2.54 -3.59 16.03
CA VAL A 152 -3.91 -4.08 15.93
C VAL A 152 -3.91 -5.21 14.90
N LYS A 153 -4.28 -6.41 15.31
CA LYS A 153 -4.42 -7.56 14.42
C LYS A 153 -5.89 -7.73 14.07
N TRP A 154 -6.20 -7.77 12.79
CA TRP A 154 -7.54 -8.07 12.29
C TRP A 154 -7.51 -9.37 11.50
N SER A 155 -8.38 -10.30 11.90
CA SER A 155 -8.83 -11.40 11.05
C SER A 155 -9.74 -10.88 9.93
N ALA A 156 -10.11 -11.75 8.99
CA ALA A 156 -11.05 -11.38 7.93
C ALA A 156 -12.40 -10.90 8.48
N GLN A 157 -12.94 -11.61 9.48
CA GLN A 157 -14.17 -11.22 10.16
C GLN A 157 -14.03 -9.86 10.86
N GLN A 158 -12.92 -9.65 11.58
CA GLN A 158 -12.68 -8.39 12.29
C GLN A 158 -12.51 -7.22 11.32
N ALA A 159 -11.93 -7.45 10.13
CA ALA A 159 -11.81 -6.43 9.09
C ALA A 159 -13.13 -6.08 8.41
N GLY A 160 -14.19 -6.87 8.62
CA GLY A 160 -15.49 -6.71 7.96
C GLY A 160 -15.56 -7.36 6.59
N VAL A 161 -14.78 -8.42 6.34
CA VAL A 161 -14.93 -9.25 5.15
C VAL A 161 -16.20 -10.07 5.27
N GLU A 162 -17.20 -9.73 4.46
CA GLU A 162 -18.50 -10.42 4.42
C GLU A 162 -18.39 -11.77 3.69
N ASP A 163 -17.66 -11.78 2.57
CA ASP A 163 -17.51 -12.96 1.72
C ASP A 163 -16.03 -13.34 1.57
N THR A 164 -15.64 -14.39 2.28
CA THR A 164 -14.27 -14.94 2.24
C THR A 164 -13.93 -15.62 0.92
N SER A 165 -14.92 -15.90 0.06
CA SER A 165 -14.66 -16.45 -1.28
C SER A 165 -13.98 -15.44 -2.20
N ASN A 166 -14.07 -14.13 -1.89
CA ASN A 166 -13.34 -13.07 -2.57
C ASN A 166 -11.91 -12.85 -2.04
N CYS A 167 -11.44 -13.71 -1.15
CA CYS A 167 -10.11 -13.65 -0.54
C CYS A 167 -9.27 -14.87 -0.88
N GLY A 168 -7.94 -14.72 -0.77
CA GLY A 168 -6.99 -15.81 -0.95
C GLY A 168 -7.02 -16.37 -2.36
N LEU A 169 -6.51 -17.59 -2.49
CA LEU A 169 -6.46 -18.31 -3.75
C LEU A 169 -7.86 -18.52 -4.37
N LYS A 170 -8.91 -18.68 -3.55
CA LYS A 170 -10.30 -18.87 -4.03
C LYS A 170 -10.85 -17.64 -4.73
N GLY A 171 -10.54 -16.45 -4.20
CA GLY A 171 -10.95 -15.18 -4.80
C GLY A 171 -10.01 -14.65 -5.86
N SER A 172 -8.95 -15.39 -6.17
CA SER A 172 -7.92 -14.99 -7.12
C SER A 172 -8.25 -15.51 -8.51
N PRO A 173 -8.57 -14.64 -9.49
CA PRO A 173 -8.74 -15.06 -10.88
C PRO A 173 -7.42 -15.55 -11.51
N THR A 174 -6.27 -15.13 -10.97
CA THR A 174 -4.96 -15.54 -11.47
C THR A 174 -4.30 -16.57 -10.56
N VAL A 175 -3.60 -17.55 -11.15
CA VAL A 175 -2.89 -18.60 -10.41
C VAL A 175 -1.48 -18.77 -10.99
N VAL A 176 -0.47 -18.71 -10.13
CA VAL A 176 0.93 -18.91 -10.51
C VAL A 176 1.17 -20.40 -10.77
N LYS A 177 1.24 -20.79 -12.04
CA LYS A 177 1.45 -22.20 -12.44
C LYS A 177 2.89 -22.68 -12.26
N ARG A 178 3.87 -21.82 -12.54
CA ARG A 178 5.30 -22.18 -12.50
C ARG A 178 6.14 -20.94 -12.27
N VAL A 179 7.15 -21.08 -11.40
CA VAL A 179 8.23 -20.11 -11.20
C VAL A 179 9.54 -20.78 -11.58
N PHE A 180 10.37 -20.11 -12.38
CA PHE A 180 11.67 -20.61 -12.80
C PHE A 180 12.66 -19.44 -12.92
N ALA A 181 13.93 -19.70 -12.69
CA ALA A 181 14.98 -18.71 -12.88
C ALA A 181 15.24 -18.52 -14.39
N PRO A 182 15.43 -17.28 -14.88
CA PRO A 182 15.83 -17.05 -16.26
C PRO A 182 17.20 -17.69 -16.53
N SER A 183 17.44 -18.14 -17.76
CA SER A 183 18.74 -18.65 -18.16
C SER A 183 19.81 -17.56 -18.07
N ALA A 184 21.05 -17.96 -17.75
CA ALA A 184 22.18 -17.05 -17.76
C ALA A 184 22.33 -16.42 -19.16
N ARG A 185 22.66 -15.14 -19.21
CA ARG A 185 22.97 -14.45 -20.47
C ARG A 185 24.23 -15.08 -21.07
N ALA A 186 24.22 -15.31 -22.38
CA ALA A 186 25.37 -15.85 -23.10
C ALA A 186 26.55 -14.86 -23.11
N GLU A 187 26.24 -13.57 -23.20
CA GLU A 187 27.21 -12.50 -23.14
C GLU A 187 27.31 -11.92 -21.73
N ARG A 188 28.55 -11.71 -21.27
CA ARG A 188 28.82 -11.00 -20.02
C ARG A 188 28.40 -9.55 -20.18
N ALA A 189 27.76 -8.99 -19.16
CA ALA A 189 27.44 -7.57 -19.14
C ALA A 189 28.74 -6.77 -19.26
N ALA A 190 28.85 -5.95 -20.32
CA ALA A 190 29.89 -4.95 -20.42
C ALA A 190 29.55 -3.82 -19.44
N LEU A 191 30.53 -3.41 -18.63
CA LEU A 191 30.45 -2.14 -17.92
C LEU A 191 30.60 -1.04 -18.98
N VAL A 192 29.48 -0.38 -19.28
CA VAL A 192 29.45 0.86 -20.08
C VAL A 192 29.34 2.03 -19.12
#